data_AF-A0A135LSA6-F1
#
_entry.id   AF-A0A135LSA6-F1
#
_cell.length_a   1.000
_cell.length_b   1.000
_cell.length_c   1.000
_cell.angle_alpha   90.00
_cell.angle_beta   90.00
_cell.angle_gamma   90.00
#
_symmetry.space_group_name_H-M   'P 1'
#
loop_
_entity.id
_entity.type
_entity.pdbx_description
1 polymer ?
#
loop_
_entity_poly.entity_id
_entity_poly.type
_entity_poly.pdbx_seq_one_letter_code
_entity_poly.pdbx_strand_id
1 'polypeptide(L)'
;MALTCFHCINPSEKGADPTLVETIRSWRQEGIKPVDSLRTKLQDQQPSSTAVEEKIKSLKDEIRTIEENQQYIDFREVGSIEDIELQLGRHAARMFSNMDKTLSELKDFLREINAFQAENRGSFGPVYAGSGFRITGKPSSNLDWALIEIPDDRVGDNITPDGYYLKSSPIPEDLDEMPVFIHGQRSGYRKGIKNPLECAALTHEIEDGKVISRITYEHSIVPQRGSHFSEPGDSGSLVFTESHVVVGMLFAGGQSHRLSFFTPIETIIEDIKNITKATDVRLKIERSETFP
;
A
#
# COMPACT_ATOMS: atom_id res chain seq x y z
N MET A 1 -10.48 -10.98 -6.06
CA MET A 1 -9.40 -10.21 -6.69
C MET A 1 -9.07 -9.01 -5.82
N ALA A 2 -7.81 -8.59 -5.80
CA ALA A 2 -7.34 -7.35 -5.19
C ALA A 2 -7.04 -6.32 -6.27
N LEU A 3 -7.12 -5.04 -5.90
CA LEU A 3 -6.74 -3.91 -6.73
C LEU A 3 -5.44 -3.32 -6.20
N THR A 4 -4.49 -3.05 -7.09
CA THR A 4 -3.20 -2.38 -6.80
C THR A 4 -2.82 -1.49 -7.98
N CYS A 5 -1.68 -0.78 -7.91
CA CYS A 5 -1.13 -0.05 -9.06
C CYS A 5 -0.41 -0.98 -10.04
N PHE A 6 -0.44 -0.66 -11.34
CA PHE A 6 0.29 -1.42 -12.36
C PHE A 6 1.81 -1.32 -12.16
N HIS A 7 2.33 -0.15 -11.77
CA HIS A 7 3.77 -0.01 -11.53
C HIS A 7 4.29 -0.91 -10.39
N CYS A 8 3.43 -1.32 -9.45
CA CYS A 8 3.80 -2.27 -8.40
C CYS A 8 4.10 -3.67 -8.96
N ILE A 9 3.53 -4.02 -10.11
CA ILE A 9 3.70 -5.33 -10.77
C ILE A 9 4.43 -5.23 -12.11
N ASN A 10 4.91 -4.05 -12.50
CA ASN A 10 5.63 -3.82 -13.76
C ASN A 10 6.97 -4.58 -13.74
N PRO A 11 7.14 -5.62 -14.57
CA PRO A 11 8.38 -6.39 -14.59
C PRO A 11 9.53 -5.61 -15.23
N SER A 12 10.76 -5.88 -14.77
CA SER A 12 11.98 -5.36 -15.38
C SER A 12 12.31 -6.10 -16.69
N GLU A 13 12.81 -5.39 -17.69
CA GLU A 13 13.37 -6.00 -18.92
C GLU A 13 14.76 -6.61 -18.66
N LYS A 14 15.41 -6.25 -17.56
CA LYS A 14 16.78 -6.64 -17.26
C LYS A 14 16.91 -8.15 -17.06
N GLY A 15 17.63 -8.80 -17.97
CA GLY A 15 17.85 -10.25 -17.93
C GLY A 15 16.68 -11.09 -18.43
N ALA A 16 15.62 -10.46 -18.96
CA ALA A 16 14.54 -11.15 -19.65
C ALA A 16 14.97 -11.60 -21.05
N ASP A 17 14.41 -12.72 -21.52
CA ASP A 17 14.58 -13.14 -22.92
C ASP A 17 13.83 -12.21 -23.88
N PRO A 18 14.20 -12.17 -25.18
CA PRO A 18 13.60 -11.23 -26.14
C PRO A 18 12.07 -11.32 -26.26
N THR A 19 11.50 -12.53 -26.18
CA THR A 19 10.04 -12.73 -26.27
C THR A 19 9.33 -12.17 -25.04
N LEU A 20 9.90 -12.36 -23.86
CA LEU A 20 9.38 -11.75 -22.64
C LEU A 20 9.51 -10.22 -22.70
N VAL A 21 10.63 -9.67 -23.19
CA VAL A 21 10.79 -8.22 -23.35
C VAL A 21 9.70 -7.62 -24.26
N GLU A 22 9.43 -8.25 -25.41
CA GLU A 22 8.34 -7.81 -26.30
C GLU A 22 6.99 -7.84 -25.60
N THR A 23 6.73 -8.89 -24.80
CA THR A 23 5.50 -9.02 -24.02
C THR A 23 5.39 -7.92 -22.96
N ILE A 24 6.47 -7.65 -22.21
CA ILE A 24 6.51 -6.61 -21.19
C ILE A 24 6.18 -5.25 -21.81
N ARG A 25 6.80 -4.92 -22.95
CA ARG A 25 6.54 -3.66 -23.65
C ARG A 25 5.10 -3.56 -24.14
N SER A 26 4.55 -4.66 -24.65
CA SER A 26 3.13 -4.73 -25.03
C SER A 26 2.23 -4.48 -23.82
N TRP A 27 2.49 -5.09 -22.67
CA TRP A 27 1.73 -4.85 -21.44
C TRP A 27 1.79 -3.41 -20.96
N ARG A 28 2.95 -2.74 -21.06
CA ARG A 28 3.08 -1.33 -20.72
C ARG A 28 2.23 -0.42 -21.62
N GLN A 29 2.00 -0.80 -22.88
CA GLN A 29 1.26 0.01 -23.84
C GLN A 29 -0.23 -0.33 -23.92
N GLU A 30 -0.59 -1.59 -23.82
CA GLU A 30 -1.95 -2.09 -24.06
C GLU A 30 -2.66 -2.58 -22.79
N GLY A 31 -1.91 -2.76 -21.70
CA GLY A 31 -2.36 -3.46 -20.51
C GLY A 31 -2.20 -4.98 -20.60
N ILE A 32 -2.46 -5.64 -19.48
CA ILE A 32 -2.46 -7.10 -19.34
C ILE A 32 -3.89 -7.60 -19.47
N LYS A 33 -4.14 -8.48 -20.44
CA LYS A 33 -5.48 -9.06 -20.67
C LYS A 33 -5.59 -10.41 -19.96
N PRO A 34 -6.80 -10.82 -19.51
CA PRO A 34 -6.99 -12.14 -18.88
C PRO A 34 -6.63 -13.34 -19.76
N VAL A 35 -6.53 -13.15 -21.07
CA VAL A 35 -6.13 -14.21 -22.01
C VAL A 35 -4.62 -14.38 -22.13
N ASP A 36 -3.82 -13.42 -21.64
CA ASP A 36 -2.37 -13.46 -21.76
C ASP A 36 -1.79 -14.54 -20.85
N SER A 37 -1.28 -15.64 -21.41
CA SER A 37 -0.80 -16.77 -20.63
C SER A 37 0.43 -16.45 -19.78
N LEU A 38 1.23 -15.45 -20.16
CA LEU A 38 2.43 -15.05 -19.44
C LEU A 38 2.14 -14.22 -18.18
N ARG A 39 0.90 -13.73 -18.00
CA ARG A 39 0.53 -12.90 -16.84
C ARG A 39 0.70 -13.63 -15.50
N THR A 40 0.55 -14.95 -15.49
CA THR A 40 0.66 -15.77 -14.28
C THR A 40 2.10 -15.88 -13.77
N LYS A 41 3.09 -15.44 -14.57
CA LYS A 41 4.48 -15.29 -14.14
C LYS A 41 4.69 -14.03 -13.29
N LEU A 42 3.78 -13.06 -13.38
CA LEU A 42 3.79 -11.89 -12.52
C LEU A 42 3.08 -12.26 -11.22
N GLN A 43 3.82 -12.20 -10.12
CA GLN A 43 3.29 -12.44 -8.78
C GLN A 43 3.46 -11.19 -7.95
N ASP A 44 2.42 -10.87 -7.20
CA ASP A 44 2.47 -9.80 -6.21
C ASP A 44 2.75 -10.37 -4.82
N GLN A 45 3.42 -9.56 -3.99
CA GLN A 45 3.70 -9.90 -2.59
C GLN A 45 3.09 -8.84 -1.68
N GLN A 46 2.28 -9.29 -0.72
CA GLN A 46 1.69 -8.42 0.29
C GLN A 46 1.95 -9.00 1.69
N PRO A 47 2.71 -8.28 2.55
CA PRO A 47 3.50 -7.08 2.23
C PRO A 47 4.64 -7.37 1.25
N SER A 48 5.20 -6.33 0.61
CA SER A 48 6.34 -6.49 -0.29
C SER A 48 7.58 -7.02 0.44
N SER A 49 8.43 -7.79 -0.25
CA SER A 49 9.68 -8.32 0.32
C SER A 49 10.55 -7.23 0.92
N THR A 50 10.71 -6.10 0.23
CA THR A 50 11.46 -4.95 0.73
C THR A 50 10.89 -4.42 2.05
N ALA A 51 9.56 -4.32 2.18
CA ALA A 51 8.93 -3.85 3.42
C ALA A 51 9.16 -4.84 4.58
N VAL A 52 9.13 -6.15 4.29
CA VAL A 52 9.45 -7.20 5.28
C VAL A 52 10.91 -7.09 5.72
N GLU A 53 11.84 -6.96 4.78
CA GLU A 53 13.27 -6.83 5.06
C GLU A 53 13.60 -5.56 5.87
N GLU A 54 13.02 -4.42 5.50
CA GLU A 54 13.13 -3.17 6.24
C GLU A 54 12.62 -3.33 7.68
N LYS A 55 11.47 -3.99 7.86
CA LYS A 55 10.91 -4.20 9.20
C LYS A 55 11.77 -5.16 10.03
N ILE A 56 12.27 -6.25 9.45
CA ILE A 56 13.21 -7.17 10.09
C ILE A 56 14.45 -6.40 10.56
N LYS A 57 15.00 -5.53 9.71
CA LYS A 57 16.15 -4.70 10.06
C LYS A 57 15.83 -3.75 11.21
N SER A 58 14.72 -3.02 11.16
CA SER A 58 14.26 -2.13 12.24
C SER A 58 14.14 -2.88 13.56
N LEU A 59 13.49 -4.04 13.57
CA LEU A 59 13.32 -4.86 14.78
C LEU A 59 14.67 -5.30 15.36
N LYS A 60 15.61 -5.73 14.51
CA LYS A 60 16.97 -6.10 14.95
C LYS A 60 17.72 -4.91 15.55
N ASP A 61 17.59 -3.73 14.95
CA ASP A 61 18.21 -2.51 15.46
C ASP A 61 17.59 -2.06 16.80
N GLU A 62 16.27 -2.16 16.95
CA GLU A 62 15.54 -1.85 18.21
C GLU A 62 15.91 -2.82 19.34
N ILE A 63 15.95 -4.14 19.04
CA ILE A 63 16.39 -5.19 19.97
C ILE A 63 17.82 -4.90 20.43
N ARG A 64 18.74 -4.66 19.49
CA ARG A 64 20.13 -4.33 19.80
C ARG A 64 20.23 -3.09 20.69
N THR A 65 19.43 -2.06 20.41
CA THR A 65 19.39 -0.82 21.20
C THR A 65 19.04 -1.09 22.68
N ILE A 66 18.11 -2.00 22.96
CA ILE A 66 17.76 -2.37 24.34
C ILE A 66 18.84 -3.26 24.96
N GLU A 67 19.35 -4.24 24.22
CA GLU A 67 20.36 -5.20 24.72
C GLU A 67 21.71 -4.53 25.03
N GLU A 68 22.09 -3.51 24.25
CA GLU A 68 23.31 -2.72 24.46
C GLU A 68 23.12 -1.54 25.42
N ASN A 69 21.89 -1.33 25.92
CA ASN A 69 21.61 -0.27 26.87
C ASN A 69 22.29 -0.58 28.21
N GLN A 70 23.21 0.28 28.65
CA GLN A 70 23.96 0.06 29.89
C GLN A 70 23.05 -0.14 31.11
N GLN A 71 21.96 0.61 31.21
CA GLN A 71 21.03 0.48 32.33
C GLN A 71 20.29 -0.87 32.31
N TYR A 72 19.97 -1.40 31.13
CA TYR A 72 19.41 -2.74 31.01
C TYR A 72 20.42 -3.82 31.45
N ILE A 73 21.68 -3.67 31.04
CA ILE A 73 22.77 -4.58 31.42
C ILE A 73 22.96 -4.56 32.94
N ASP A 74 23.05 -3.37 33.55
CA ASP A 74 23.21 -3.21 34.99
C ASP A 74 22.05 -3.87 35.76
N PHE A 75 20.80 -3.70 35.29
CA PHE A 75 19.65 -4.37 35.89
C PHE A 75 19.71 -5.90 35.76
N ARG A 76 20.14 -6.42 34.60
CA ARG A 76 20.32 -7.86 34.37
C ARG A 76 21.39 -8.47 35.29
N GLU A 77 22.44 -7.72 35.61
CA GLU A 77 23.51 -8.17 36.53
C GLU A 77 23.05 -8.27 37.98
N VAL A 78 22.11 -7.40 38.42
CA VAL A 78 21.54 -7.45 39.77
C VAL A 78 20.74 -8.73 40.00
N GLY A 79 20.07 -9.25 38.96
CA GLY A 79 19.37 -10.53 39.00
C GLY A 79 17.87 -10.40 38.77
N SER A 80 17.06 -10.91 39.70
CA SER A 80 15.61 -10.92 39.56
C SER A 80 14.98 -9.52 39.76
N ILE A 81 13.71 -9.36 39.35
CA ILE A 81 12.95 -8.13 39.62
C ILE A 81 12.90 -7.83 41.13
N GLU A 82 12.81 -8.87 41.96
CA GLU A 82 12.78 -8.76 43.42
C GLU A 82 14.12 -8.24 43.97
N ASP A 83 15.25 -8.70 43.41
CA ASP A 83 16.59 -8.22 43.77
C ASP A 83 16.78 -6.75 43.37
N ILE A 84 16.31 -6.37 42.18
CA ILE A 84 16.35 -4.99 41.69
C ILE A 84 15.48 -4.08 42.58
N GLU A 85 14.29 -4.52 42.98
CA GLU A 85 13.43 -3.74 43.86
C GLU A 85 14.09 -3.55 45.23
N LEU A 86 14.72 -4.59 45.78
CA LEU A 86 15.39 -4.54 47.07
C LEU A 86 16.62 -3.61 47.06
N GLN A 87 17.43 -3.65 46.01
CA GLN A 87 18.71 -2.92 45.94
C GLN A 87 18.58 -1.52 45.33
N LEU A 88 17.76 -1.37 44.30
CA LEU A 88 17.66 -0.15 43.48
C LEU A 88 16.27 0.51 43.55
N GLY A 89 15.31 -0.13 44.23
CA GLY A 89 13.99 0.39 44.49
C GLY A 89 12.95 0.06 43.42
N ARG A 90 11.67 0.26 43.78
CA ARG A 90 10.50 -0.02 42.93
C ARG A 90 10.54 0.61 41.54
N HIS A 91 11.10 1.82 41.44
CA HIS A 91 11.17 2.51 40.15
C HIS A 91 12.08 1.75 39.17
N ALA A 92 13.28 1.35 39.62
CA ALA A 92 14.22 0.58 38.81
C ALA A 92 13.63 -0.78 38.39
N ALA A 93 12.99 -1.50 39.32
CA ALA A 93 12.34 -2.77 39.03
C ALA A 93 11.23 -2.63 37.97
N ARG A 94 10.43 -1.55 38.04
CA ARG A 94 9.40 -1.26 37.04
C ARG A 94 10.01 -0.91 35.68
N MET A 95 11.09 -0.14 35.64
CA MET A 95 11.77 0.18 34.37
C MET A 95 12.34 -1.07 33.73
N PHE A 96 13.03 -1.92 34.51
CA PHE A 96 13.55 -3.20 34.03
C PHE A 96 12.43 -4.08 33.46
N SER A 97 11.33 -4.24 34.21
CA SER A 97 10.17 -5.02 33.75
C SER A 97 9.59 -4.49 32.43
N ASN A 98 9.51 -3.18 32.25
CA ASN A 98 9.06 -2.58 30.98
C ASN A 98 10.05 -2.87 29.84
N MET A 99 11.36 -2.72 30.07
CA MET A 99 12.38 -2.98 29.06
C MET A 99 12.41 -4.46 28.65
N ASP A 100 12.35 -5.38 29.63
CA ASP A 100 12.32 -6.82 29.40
C ASP A 100 11.05 -7.25 28.65
N LYS A 101 9.89 -6.70 29.04
CA LYS A 101 8.63 -6.91 28.31
C LYS A 101 8.73 -6.44 26.86
N THR A 102 9.18 -5.20 26.63
CA THR A 102 9.34 -4.68 25.26
C THR A 102 10.34 -5.52 24.45
N LEU A 103 11.45 -5.94 25.07
CA LEU A 103 12.43 -6.80 24.40
C LEU A 103 11.84 -8.17 24.01
N SER A 104 11.03 -8.77 24.89
CA SER A 104 10.32 -10.02 24.59
C SER A 104 9.35 -9.81 23.43
N GLU A 105 8.50 -8.79 23.47
CA GLU A 105 7.53 -8.48 22.41
C GLU A 105 8.23 -8.26 21.06
N LEU A 106 9.34 -7.53 21.03
CA LEU A 106 10.14 -7.31 19.82
C LEU A 106 10.76 -8.61 19.28
N LYS A 107 11.31 -9.45 20.15
CA LYS A 107 11.90 -10.74 19.77
C LYS A 107 10.85 -11.71 19.26
N ASP A 108 9.69 -11.75 19.90
CA ASP A 108 8.56 -12.59 19.50
C ASP A 108 8.08 -12.17 18.10
N PHE A 109 7.87 -10.87 17.89
CA PHE A 109 7.46 -10.37 16.58
C PHE A 109 8.54 -10.59 15.50
N LEU A 110 9.82 -10.46 15.85
CA LEU A 110 10.92 -10.82 14.94
C LEU A 110 10.89 -12.30 14.56
N ARG A 111 10.57 -13.21 15.47
CA ARG A 111 10.41 -14.64 15.12
C ARG A 111 9.22 -14.86 14.19
N GLU A 112 8.09 -14.22 14.46
CA GLU A 112 6.88 -14.32 13.64
C GLU A 112 7.11 -13.82 12.20
N ILE A 113 7.73 -12.65 12.03
CA ILE A 113 7.98 -12.09 10.69
C ILE A 113 9.00 -12.91 9.91
N ASN A 114 10.00 -13.50 10.56
CA ASN A 114 10.94 -14.42 9.91
C ASN A 114 10.24 -15.72 9.48
N ALA A 115 9.35 -16.27 10.31
CA ALA A 115 8.53 -17.43 9.94
C ALA A 115 7.62 -17.11 8.75
N PHE A 116 6.95 -15.96 8.78
CA PHE A 116 6.13 -15.46 7.66
C PHE A 116 6.92 -15.40 6.35
N GLN A 117 8.16 -14.88 6.39
CA GLN A 117 9.04 -14.81 5.22
C GLN A 117 9.49 -16.21 4.76
N ALA A 118 9.92 -17.07 5.68
CA ALA A 118 10.42 -18.41 5.38
C ALA A 118 9.34 -19.32 4.78
N GLU A 119 8.10 -19.17 5.23
CA GLU A 119 6.93 -19.88 4.71
C GLU A 119 6.37 -19.28 3.41
N ASN A 120 7.00 -18.23 2.87
CA ASN A 120 6.54 -17.46 1.70
C ASN A 120 5.07 -17.00 1.81
N ARG A 121 4.62 -16.70 3.03
CA ARG A 121 3.25 -16.24 3.30
C ARG A 121 2.97 -14.84 2.76
N GLY A 122 4.01 -14.14 2.31
CA GLY A 122 3.89 -12.89 1.56
C GLY A 122 3.32 -13.04 0.16
N SER A 123 3.35 -14.25 -0.43
CA SER A 123 2.76 -14.47 -1.76
C SER A 123 1.28 -14.15 -1.76
N PHE A 124 0.88 -13.20 -2.61
CA PHE A 124 -0.49 -12.71 -2.66
C PHE A 124 -1.26 -13.25 -3.85
N GLY A 125 -0.56 -13.60 -4.93
CA GLY A 125 -1.07 -14.38 -6.07
C GLY A 125 -0.68 -13.80 -7.43
N PRO A 126 -1.11 -14.45 -8.52
CA PRO A 126 -0.78 -14.03 -9.87
C PRO A 126 -1.59 -12.81 -10.33
N VAL A 127 -1.03 -12.04 -11.26
CA VAL A 127 -1.75 -10.95 -11.93
C VAL A 127 -2.83 -11.50 -12.85
N TYR A 128 -4.06 -11.01 -12.71
CA TYR A 128 -5.20 -11.33 -13.57
C TYR A 128 -5.29 -10.40 -14.79
N ALA A 129 -5.19 -9.09 -14.56
CA ALA A 129 -5.28 -8.05 -15.58
C ALA A 129 -4.63 -6.75 -15.09
N GLY A 130 -4.37 -5.81 -15.98
CA GLY A 130 -3.84 -4.50 -15.59
C GLY A 130 -3.89 -3.48 -16.71
N SER A 131 -3.83 -2.20 -16.37
CA SER A 131 -3.99 -1.09 -17.29
C SER A 131 -2.84 -0.88 -18.26
N GLY A 132 -1.62 -1.27 -17.85
CA GLY A 132 -0.40 -0.72 -18.44
C GLY A 132 -0.23 0.75 -18.04
N PHE A 133 0.68 1.47 -18.70
CA PHE A 133 0.85 2.92 -18.57
C PHE A 133 -0.01 3.66 -19.59
N ARG A 134 -1.27 3.23 -19.72
CA ARG A 134 -2.24 3.87 -20.62
C ARG A 134 -2.75 5.16 -20.00
N ILE A 135 -3.27 6.01 -20.87
CA ILE A 135 -3.98 7.22 -20.48
C ILE A 135 -5.42 7.12 -20.99
N THR A 136 -6.34 7.77 -20.29
CA THR A 136 -7.72 7.93 -20.74
C THR A 136 -7.80 8.86 -21.96
N GLY A 137 -9.02 9.08 -22.46
CA GLY A 137 -9.33 10.00 -23.56
C GLY A 137 -9.07 11.47 -23.21
N LYS A 138 -9.90 12.41 -23.68
CA LYS A 138 -9.75 13.83 -23.34
C LYS A 138 -10.74 14.21 -22.22
N PRO A 139 -10.31 14.83 -21.11
CA PRO A 139 -8.91 15.09 -20.72
C PRO A 139 -8.17 13.79 -20.34
N SER A 140 -6.88 13.73 -20.64
CA SER A 140 -6.07 12.53 -20.43
C SER A 140 -5.63 12.42 -18.98
N SER A 141 -6.06 11.37 -18.30
CA SER A 141 -5.65 10.97 -16.95
C SER A 141 -4.95 9.61 -17.03
N ASN A 142 -4.07 9.32 -16.08
CA ASN A 142 -3.34 8.07 -16.03
C ASN A 142 -4.21 6.92 -15.55
N LEU A 143 -4.02 5.79 -16.22
CA LEU A 143 -4.50 4.49 -15.78
C LEU A 143 -3.30 3.74 -15.21
N ASP A 144 -3.34 3.47 -13.92
CA ASP A 144 -2.28 2.76 -13.20
C ASP A 144 -2.91 1.81 -12.20
N TRP A 145 -3.51 0.73 -12.73
CA TRP A 145 -4.18 -0.28 -11.93
C TRP A 145 -3.82 -1.70 -12.40
N ALA A 146 -3.84 -2.64 -11.46
CA ALA A 146 -3.73 -4.08 -11.71
C ALA A 146 -4.68 -4.85 -10.79
N LEU A 147 -5.16 -5.98 -11.29
CA LEU A 147 -5.97 -6.94 -10.56
C LEU A 147 -5.15 -8.18 -10.25
N ILE A 148 -5.14 -8.58 -8.99
CA ILE A 148 -4.43 -9.77 -8.50
C ILE A 148 -5.45 -10.82 -8.08
N GLU A 149 -5.22 -12.08 -8.48
CA GLU A 149 -5.98 -13.21 -7.94
C GLU A 149 -5.51 -13.49 -6.51
N ILE A 150 -6.43 -13.50 -5.55
CA ILE A 150 -6.10 -13.66 -4.13
C ILE A 150 -6.54 -15.07 -3.70
N PRO A 151 -5.70 -15.82 -2.96
CA PRO A 151 -6.14 -17.01 -2.22
C PRO A 151 -7.33 -16.73 -1.31
N ASP A 152 -8.25 -17.69 -1.17
CA ASP A 152 -9.49 -17.51 -0.40
C ASP A 152 -9.26 -17.14 1.06
N ASP A 153 -8.20 -17.69 1.68
CA ASP A 153 -7.79 -17.40 3.07
C ASP A 153 -7.15 -16.02 3.26
N ARG A 154 -6.91 -15.29 2.16
CA ARG A 154 -6.30 -13.95 2.14
C ARG A 154 -7.28 -12.86 1.72
N VAL A 155 -8.54 -13.21 1.43
CA VAL A 155 -9.57 -12.24 1.07
C VAL A 155 -10.00 -11.45 2.31
N GLY A 156 -9.73 -10.15 2.32
CA GLY A 156 -10.20 -9.22 3.37
C GLY A 156 -11.62 -8.69 3.15
N ASP A 157 -12.08 -7.87 4.09
CA ASP A 157 -13.46 -7.35 4.15
C ASP A 157 -13.61 -5.87 3.75
N ASN A 158 -12.53 -5.26 3.25
CA ASN A 158 -12.48 -3.83 2.88
C ASN A 158 -12.90 -2.91 4.03
N ILE A 159 -12.36 -3.19 5.22
CA ILE A 159 -12.58 -2.41 6.45
C ILE A 159 -11.35 -1.53 6.69
N THR A 160 -11.58 -0.26 7.02
CA THR A 160 -10.52 0.65 7.47
C THR A 160 -9.99 0.25 8.86
N PRO A 161 -8.78 0.67 9.27
CA PRO A 161 -8.23 0.26 10.57
C PRO A 161 -9.07 0.66 11.79
N ASP A 162 -9.91 1.68 11.65
CA ASP A 162 -10.87 2.16 12.65
C ASP A 162 -12.23 1.43 12.59
N GLY A 163 -12.36 0.40 11.76
CA GLY A 163 -13.47 -0.54 11.78
C GLY A 163 -14.65 -0.20 10.86
N TYR A 164 -14.48 0.71 9.90
CA TYR A 164 -15.55 1.09 8.98
C TYR A 164 -15.43 0.37 7.63
N TYR A 165 -16.55 -0.14 7.14
CA TYR A 165 -16.63 -0.69 5.79
C TYR A 165 -16.51 0.41 4.74
N LEU A 166 -15.63 0.19 3.77
CA LEU A 166 -15.59 1.00 2.57
C LEU A 166 -16.86 0.80 1.74
N LYS A 167 -17.34 1.88 1.14
CA LYS A 167 -18.56 1.92 0.33
C LYS A 167 -18.23 2.31 -1.09
N SER A 168 -19.03 1.81 -2.05
CA SER A 168 -18.89 2.17 -3.47
C SER A 168 -19.80 3.33 -3.88
N SER A 169 -20.82 3.67 -3.09
CA SER A 169 -21.84 4.63 -3.48
C SER A 169 -22.61 5.20 -2.27
N PRO A 170 -23.33 6.34 -2.46
CA PRO A 170 -23.25 7.24 -3.61
C PRO A 170 -21.92 7.99 -3.64
N ILE A 171 -21.28 8.05 -4.81
CA ILE A 171 -20.10 8.91 -5.02
C ILE A 171 -20.61 10.36 -5.06
N PRO A 172 -20.04 11.28 -4.27
CA PRO A 172 -20.42 12.68 -4.32
C PRO A 172 -20.22 13.27 -5.73
N GLU A 173 -21.17 14.07 -6.21
CA GLU A 173 -21.11 14.71 -7.53
C GLU A 173 -19.94 15.69 -7.65
N ASP A 174 -19.60 16.36 -6.55
CA ASP A 174 -18.48 17.28 -6.45
C ASP A 174 -17.61 16.88 -5.27
N LEU A 175 -16.32 16.73 -5.51
CA LEU A 175 -15.32 16.41 -4.49
C LEU A 175 -14.49 17.65 -4.13
N ASP A 176 -14.66 18.78 -4.79
CA ASP A 176 -13.86 19.98 -4.60
C ASP A 176 -13.90 20.46 -3.16
N GLU A 177 -12.72 20.71 -2.60
CA GLU A 177 -12.53 21.12 -1.20
C GLU A 177 -13.03 20.11 -0.16
N MET A 178 -13.47 18.91 -0.59
CA MET A 178 -13.94 17.87 0.30
C MET A 178 -12.77 17.19 1.02
N PRO A 179 -12.93 16.89 2.33
CA PRO A 179 -12.00 16.04 3.03
C PRO A 179 -11.97 14.63 2.44
N VAL A 180 -10.76 14.17 2.11
CA VAL A 180 -10.48 12.82 1.62
C VAL A 180 -9.40 12.16 2.46
N PHE A 181 -9.41 10.84 2.46
CA PHE A 181 -8.61 10.02 3.34
C PHE A 181 -7.96 8.88 2.57
N ILE A 182 -6.80 8.44 3.07
CA ILE A 182 -6.17 7.19 2.68
C ILE A 182 -5.76 6.43 3.94
N HIS A 183 -5.57 5.13 3.78
CA HIS A 183 -4.77 4.33 4.69
C HIS A 183 -3.62 3.68 3.92
N GLY A 184 -2.49 4.39 3.87
CA GLY A 184 -1.29 3.94 3.17
C GLY A 184 -0.39 3.06 4.01
N GLN A 185 0.42 2.21 3.38
CA GLN A 185 1.36 1.33 4.08
C GLN A 185 2.46 2.12 4.83
N ARG A 186 2.89 3.28 4.28
CA ARG A 186 3.97 4.10 4.85
C ARG A 186 3.42 5.26 5.64
N SER A 187 2.43 5.95 5.08
CA SER A 187 1.82 7.07 5.79
C SER A 187 0.84 6.65 6.87
N GLY A 188 0.29 5.43 6.84
CA GLY A 188 -0.85 5.07 7.68
C GLY A 188 -2.08 5.90 7.34
N TYR A 189 -2.91 6.19 8.34
CA TYR A 189 -4.11 7.02 8.16
C TYR A 189 -3.73 8.49 7.92
N ARG A 190 -4.22 9.06 6.82
CA ARG A 190 -4.00 10.47 6.45
C ARG A 190 -5.28 11.14 6.01
N LYS A 191 -5.37 12.44 6.31
CA LYS A 191 -6.47 13.33 5.91
C LYS A 191 -5.93 14.45 5.03
N GLY A 192 -6.60 14.66 3.92
CA GLY A 192 -6.31 15.68 2.92
C GLY A 192 -7.57 16.35 2.44
N ILE A 193 -7.41 17.31 1.54
CA ILE A 193 -8.50 18.03 0.90
C ILE A 193 -8.31 17.85 -0.61
N LYS A 194 -9.36 17.44 -1.33
CA LYS A 194 -9.31 17.40 -2.79
C LYS A 194 -9.20 18.83 -3.30
N ASN A 195 -8.17 19.07 -4.11
CA ASN A 195 -7.89 20.37 -4.69
C ASN A 195 -8.83 20.63 -5.89
N PRO A 196 -9.51 21.78 -5.96
CA PRO A 196 -10.39 22.11 -7.09
C PRO A 196 -9.68 22.08 -8.44
N LEU A 197 -8.38 22.43 -8.46
CA LEU A 197 -7.59 22.43 -9.69
C LEU A 197 -7.19 21.01 -10.09
N GLU A 198 -7.65 20.58 -11.26
CA GLU A 198 -7.03 19.48 -12.01
C GLU A 198 -5.60 19.90 -12.36
N CYS A 199 -4.62 19.21 -11.78
CA CYS A 199 -3.23 19.58 -11.94
C CYS A 199 -2.67 18.98 -13.23
N ALA A 200 -1.82 19.74 -13.93
CA ALA A 200 -1.20 19.33 -15.19
C ALA A 200 0.29 18.99 -15.01
N ALA A 201 0.72 18.01 -15.81
CA ALA A 201 2.09 17.52 -16.01
C ALA A 201 2.64 16.57 -14.93
N LEU A 202 2.20 15.32 -14.98
CA LEU A 202 2.95 14.22 -14.37
C LEU A 202 3.99 13.66 -15.33
N THR A 203 5.25 13.73 -14.91
CA THR A 203 6.30 12.96 -15.55
C THR A 203 6.07 11.48 -15.23
N HIS A 204 5.64 10.72 -16.23
CA HIS A 204 5.42 9.28 -16.09
C HIS A 204 6.65 8.51 -16.51
N GLU A 205 7.27 7.95 -15.49
CA GLU A 205 8.12 6.77 -15.52
C GLU A 205 9.53 6.90 -16.10
N ILE A 206 10.34 6.06 -15.48
CA ILE A 206 11.71 5.69 -15.78
C ILE A 206 11.60 4.38 -16.56
N GLU A 207 11.48 4.42 -17.90
CA GLU A 207 11.73 3.22 -18.71
C GLU A 207 13.24 2.98 -18.69
N ASP A 208 13.71 1.99 -17.92
CA ASP A 208 15.14 1.61 -17.81
C ASP A 208 16.11 2.76 -17.48
N GLY A 209 15.69 3.70 -16.62
CA GLY A 209 16.49 4.88 -16.27
C GLY A 209 16.08 6.16 -17.03
N LYS A 210 15.19 6.04 -18.03
CA LYS A 210 14.84 7.14 -18.93
C LYS A 210 13.48 7.74 -18.60
N VAL A 211 13.51 9.03 -18.26
CA VAL A 211 12.33 9.82 -17.91
C VAL A 211 11.50 10.14 -19.16
N ILE A 212 10.24 9.71 -19.20
CA ILE A 212 9.26 10.12 -20.22
C ILE A 212 8.32 11.17 -19.61
N SER A 213 8.07 12.26 -20.33
CA SER A 213 7.12 13.29 -19.91
C SER A 213 5.81 13.14 -20.67
N ARG A 214 4.68 13.05 -19.96
CA ARG A 214 3.34 13.01 -20.53
C ARG A 214 2.46 14.04 -19.83
N ILE A 215 1.83 14.91 -20.59
CA ILE A 215 0.89 15.87 -20.01
C ILE A 215 -0.40 15.11 -19.71
N THR A 216 -0.77 15.07 -18.45
CA THR A 216 -2.00 14.46 -17.94
C THR A 216 -2.66 15.41 -16.93
N TYR A 217 -3.97 15.28 -16.79
CA TYR A 217 -4.83 16.12 -15.95
C TYR A 217 -5.36 15.24 -14.83
N GLU A 218 -4.88 15.48 -13.63
CA GLU A 218 -5.07 14.55 -12.53
C GLU A 218 -5.80 15.18 -11.35
N HIS A 219 -6.58 14.35 -10.68
CA HIS A 219 -7.20 14.72 -9.42
C HIS A 219 -6.13 14.80 -8.36
N SER A 220 -6.02 15.96 -7.72
CA SER A 220 -4.97 16.24 -6.75
C SER A 220 -5.53 16.44 -5.35
N ILE A 221 -4.74 16.06 -4.36
CA ILE A 221 -5.04 16.15 -2.93
C ILE A 221 -3.93 16.95 -2.27
N VAL A 222 -4.30 17.92 -1.45
CA VAL A 222 -3.38 18.64 -0.56
C VAL A 222 -3.50 18.10 0.86
N PRO A 223 -2.39 17.96 1.61
CA PRO A 223 -2.45 17.59 3.01
C PRO A 223 -3.19 18.67 3.82
N GLN A 224 -4.12 18.26 4.69
CA GLN A 224 -4.77 19.21 5.60
C GLN A 224 -3.85 19.57 6.78
N ARG A 225 -2.99 18.63 7.20
CA ARG A 225 -1.98 18.80 8.25
C ARG A 225 -0.69 18.11 7.84
N GLY A 226 0.44 18.65 8.31
CA GLY A 226 1.76 18.13 7.98
C GLY A 226 2.26 18.59 6.62
N SER A 227 3.38 18.01 6.19
CA SER A 227 4.06 18.39 4.95
C SER A 227 3.60 17.58 3.73
N HIS A 228 3.03 16.39 3.92
CA HIS A 228 2.73 15.41 2.87
C HIS A 228 1.41 14.68 3.14
N PHE A 229 0.64 14.39 2.08
CA PHE A 229 -0.58 13.56 2.19
C PHE A 229 -0.26 12.07 2.03
N SER A 230 0.70 11.73 1.17
CA SER A 230 1.17 10.36 0.94
C SER A 230 2.69 10.30 0.78
N GLU A 231 3.25 9.10 0.88
CA GLU A 231 4.67 8.80 0.75
C GLU A 231 4.91 7.72 -0.33
N PRO A 232 6.13 7.63 -0.89
CA PRO A 232 6.51 6.51 -1.73
C PRO A 232 6.25 5.17 -1.02
N GLY A 233 5.44 4.31 -1.63
CA GLY A 233 4.96 3.06 -1.02
C GLY A 233 3.47 3.08 -0.62
N ASP A 234 2.80 4.23 -0.67
CA ASP A 234 1.35 4.32 -0.49
C ASP A 234 0.54 4.09 -1.78
N SER A 235 1.21 4.01 -2.94
CA SER A 235 0.55 3.74 -4.23
C SER A 235 -0.34 2.50 -4.18
N GLY A 236 -1.50 2.58 -4.82
CA GLY A 236 -2.54 1.55 -4.78
C GLY A 236 -3.53 1.72 -3.63
N SER A 237 -3.27 2.63 -2.68
CA SER A 237 -4.21 2.92 -1.59
C SER A 237 -5.51 3.52 -2.13
N LEU A 238 -6.64 3.06 -1.60
CA LEU A 238 -7.94 3.64 -1.91
C LEU A 238 -8.07 5.02 -1.24
N VAL A 239 -8.57 5.98 -2.02
CA VAL A 239 -8.97 7.31 -1.56
C VAL A 239 -10.46 7.26 -1.25
N PHE A 240 -10.85 7.68 -0.05
CA PHE A 240 -12.24 7.67 0.39
C PHE A 240 -12.65 8.94 1.13
N THR A 241 -13.95 9.21 1.19
CA THR A 241 -14.54 10.36 1.89
C THR A 241 -14.70 10.10 3.39
N GLU A 242 -15.07 11.11 4.17
CA GLU A 242 -15.40 10.96 5.60
C GLU A 242 -16.53 9.95 5.86
N SER A 243 -17.41 9.74 4.89
CA SER A 243 -18.48 8.73 4.94
C SER A 243 -18.04 7.34 4.49
N HIS A 244 -16.74 7.14 4.27
CA HIS A 244 -16.09 5.91 3.81
C HIS A 244 -16.47 5.47 2.39
N VAL A 245 -16.94 6.40 1.56
CA VAL A 245 -17.17 6.13 0.13
C VAL A 245 -15.84 6.25 -0.62
N VAL A 246 -15.45 5.19 -1.32
CA VAL A 246 -14.27 5.16 -2.19
C VAL A 246 -14.54 6.05 -3.40
N VAL A 247 -13.62 6.99 -3.65
CA VAL A 247 -13.70 7.94 -4.75
C VAL A 247 -12.57 7.78 -5.75
N GLY A 248 -11.51 7.06 -5.38
CA GLY A 248 -10.40 6.79 -6.29
C GLY A 248 -9.31 5.92 -5.71
N MET A 249 -8.21 5.84 -6.44
CA MET A 249 -7.00 5.12 -6.04
C MET A 249 -5.78 6.01 -6.25
N LEU A 250 -4.97 6.13 -5.20
CA LEU A 250 -3.72 6.88 -5.20
C LEU A 250 -2.70 6.17 -6.11
N PHE A 251 -2.04 6.91 -7.00
CA PHE A 251 -1.01 6.34 -7.87
C PHE A 251 0.33 7.10 -7.85
N ALA A 252 0.35 8.36 -7.42
CA ALA A 252 1.58 9.15 -7.38
C ALA A 252 1.57 10.25 -6.30
N GLY A 253 2.77 10.65 -5.88
CA GLY A 253 3.03 11.90 -5.17
C GLY A 253 3.78 12.90 -6.05
N GLY A 254 3.51 14.19 -5.90
CA GLY A 254 4.19 15.24 -6.66
C GLY A 254 5.64 15.44 -6.20
N GLN A 255 6.51 15.93 -7.10
CA GLN A 255 7.94 16.11 -6.82
C GLN A 255 8.24 17.08 -5.66
N SER A 256 7.35 18.05 -5.41
CA SER A 256 7.43 18.95 -4.25
C SER A 256 6.78 18.39 -2.97
N HIS A 257 6.31 17.13 -3.01
CA HIS A 257 5.69 16.36 -1.92
C HIS A 257 4.48 17.04 -1.24
N ARG A 258 3.89 18.07 -1.87
CA ARG A 258 2.69 18.77 -1.35
C ARG A 258 1.38 18.32 -2.01
N LEU A 259 1.47 17.65 -3.15
CA LEU A 259 0.33 17.14 -3.88
C LEU A 259 0.43 15.63 -3.97
N SER A 260 -0.70 14.97 -3.84
CA SER A 260 -0.87 13.55 -4.11
C SER A 260 -1.93 13.39 -5.20
N PHE A 261 -1.77 12.41 -6.07
CA PHE A 261 -2.61 12.22 -7.25
C PHE A 261 -3.33 10.88 -7.21
N PHE A 262 -4.59 10.90 -7.62
CA PHE A 262 -5.42 9.70 -7.67
C PHE A 262 -6.22 9.64 -8.97
N THR A 263 -6.50 8.43 -9.41
CA THR A 263 -7.43 8.18 -10.52
C THR A 263 -8.82 7.93 -9.94
N PRO A 264 -9.88 8.58 -10.44
CA PRO A 264 -11.25 8.34 -9.99
C PRO A 264 -11.64 6.86 -10.08
N ILE A 265 -12.40 6.38 -9.10
CA ILE A 265 -12.73 4.95 -9.01
C ILE A 265 -13.63 4.49 -10.15
N GLU A 266 -14.50 5.37 -10.64
CA GLU A 266 -15.37 5.12 -11.80
C GLU A 266 -14.57 4.90 -13.08
N THR A 267 -13.53 5.71 -13.30
CA THR A 267 -12.58 5.57 -14.42
C THR A 267 -11.86 4.23 -14.36
N ILE A 268 -11.40 3.83 -13.17
CA ILE A 268 -10.76 2.52 -12.96
C ILE A 268 -11.75 1.38 -13.24
N ILE A 269 -12.96 1.46 -12.70
CA ILE A 269 -14.00 0.44 -12.88
C ILE A 269 -14.37 0.28 -14.36
N GLU A 270 -14.54 1.38 -15.09
CA GLU A 270 -14.83 1.35 -16.52
C GLU A 270 -13.69 0.71 -17.31
N ASP A 271 -12.45 1.08 -17.02
CA ASP A 271 -11.29 0.51 -17.69
C ASP A 271 -11.09 -0.98 -17.36
N ILE A 272 -11.36 -1.40 -16.13
CA ILE A 272 -11.42 -2.82 -15.75
C ILE A 272 -12.43 -3.56 -16.63
N LYS A 273 -13.65 -3.04 -16.79
CA LYS A 273 -14.66 -3.65 -17.66
C LYS A 273 -14.16 -3.74 -19.10
N ASN A 274 -13.50 -2.69 -19.59
CA ASN A 274 -12.97 -2.63 -20.96
C ASN A 274 -11.88 -3.68 -21.22
N ILE A 275 -10.94 -3.88 -20.28
CA ILE A 275 -9.86 -4.87 -20.41
C ILE A 275 -10.39 -6.29 -20.21
N THR A 276 -11.17 -6.50 -19.15
CA THR A 276 -11.59 -7.84 -18.72
C THR A 276 -12.83 -8.36 -19.46
N LYS A 277 -13.56 -7.48 -20.14
CA LYS A 277 -14.89 -7.74 -20.73
C LYS A 277 -15.96 -8.11 -19.69
N ALA A 278 -15.71 -7.81 -18.42
CA ALA A 278 -16.71 -7.97 -17.37
C ALA A 278 -17.90 -7.05 -17.63
N THR A 279 -19.12 -7.58 -17.43
CA THR A 279 -20.36 -6.79 -17.53
C THR A 279 -20.55 -5.91 -16.30
N ASP A 280 -20.02 -6.33 -15.16
CA ASP A 280 -20.14 -5.60 -13.90
C ASP A 280 -18.90 -5.79 -13.01
N VAL A 281 -18.59 -4.75 -12.23
CA VAL A 281 -17.45 -4.70 -11.31
C VAL A 281 -17.92 -3.96 -10.06
N ARG A 282 -17.68 -4.55 -8.88
CA ARG A 282 -18.10 -4.01 -7.59
C ARG A 282 -17.00 -4.19 -6.56
N LEU A 283 -16.92 -3.25 -5.63
CA LEU A 283 -16.14 -3.47 -4.41
C LEU A 283 -16.85 -4.53 -3.57
N LYS A 284 -16.08 -5.48 -3.00
CA LYS A 284 -16.60 -6.43 -2.02
C LYS A 284 -16.99 -5.62 -0.77
N ILE A 285 -18.28 -5.44 -0.56
CA ILE A 285 -18.82 -4.81 0.65
C ILE A 285 -19.64 -5.91 1.32
N GLU A 286 -19.36 -6.21 2.58
CA GLU A 286 -20.21 -7.13 3.31
C GLU A 286 -21.60 -6.48 3.42
N ARG A 287 -22.62 -7.16 2.88
CA ARG A 287 -23.99 -6.76 3.16
C ARG A 287 -24.16 -6.96 4.65
N SER A 288 -24.43 -5.90 5.40
CA SER A 288 -25.01 -6.02 6.73
C SER A 288 -26.16 -7.01 6.60
N GLU A 289 -26.03 -8.18 7.24
CA GLU A 289 -27.14 -9.09 7.41
C GLU A 289 -28.27 -8.24 8.01
N THR A 290 -29.28 -8.01 7.19
CA THR A 290 -30.57 -7.55 7.68
C THR A 290 -31.10 -8.75 8.43
N PHE A 291 -30.92 -8.76 9.75
CA PHE A 291 -31.63 -9.70 10.60
C PHE A 291 -33.13 -9.48 10.38
N PRO A 292 -33.91 -10.56 10.14
CA PRO A 292 -35.35 -10.48 9.97
C PRO A 292 -36.08 -10.00 11.23
#